data_AF-A0A350X958-F1
#
_entry.id   AF-A0A350X958-F1
#
_cell.length_a   1.000
_cell.length_b   1.000
_cell.length_c   1.000
_cell.angle_alpha   90.00
_cell.angle_beta   90.00
_cell.angle_gamma   90.00
#
_symmetry.space_group_name_H-M   'P 1'
#
loop_
_entity.id
_entity.type
_entity.pdbx_description
1 polymer ?
#
loop_
_entity_poly.entity_id
_entity_poly.type
_entity_poly.pdbx_seq_one_letter_code
_entity_poly.pdbx_strand_id
1 'polypeptide(L)'
;MKAQISIPIIIGLIFANLDGGIVLSQRTPTAQNTEQPIAQMIESRGSVEVRKHGQSNYRTARVGEDLFMGDLVRVAKGSRAVVRCTSNLTTWRVPDDGVAWGVANTCSPRRR
;
A
#
# COMPACT_ATOMS: atom_id res chain seq x y z
N MET A 1 52.07 -25.12 -54.71
CA MET A 1 50.82 -25.90 -54.87
C MET A 1 50.84 -26.95 -53.75
N LYS A 2 49.91 -27.11 -52.81
CA LYS A 2 48.49 -26.80 -52.68
C LYS A 2 48.22 -26.50 -51.19
N ALA A 3 47.49 -25.42 -50.89
CA ALA A 3 46.97 -25.15 -49.56
C ALA A 3 45.81 -26.10 -49.26
N GLN A 4 45.81 -26.75 -48.09
CA GLN A 4 44.65 -27.48 -47.58
C GLN A 4 44.01 -26.65 -46.47
N ILE A 5 42.79 -26.23 -46.78
CA ILE A 5 41.93 -25.31 -46.03
C ILE A 5 41.27 -26.09 -44.90
N SER A 6 41.58 -25.72 -43.66
CA SER A 6 40.88 -26.15 -42.46
C SER A 6 39.59 -25.34 -42.31
N ILE A 7 38.43 -26.00 -42.45
CA ILE A 7 37.11 -25.39 -42.29
C ILE A 7 36.74 -25.42 -40.80
N PRO A 8 36.49 -24.27 -40.13
CA PRO A 8 35.94 -24.29 -38.78
C PRO A 8 34.42 -24.46 -38.86
N ILE A 9 33.89 -25.55 -38.30
CA ILE A 9 32.45 -25.69 -38.06
C ILE A 9 32.13 -24.85 -36.83
N ILE A 10 31.72 -23.60 -37.05
CA ILE A 10 31.20 -22.73 -35.99
C ILE A 10 29.74 -23.15 -35.75
N ILE A 11 29.52 -24.03 -34.78
CA ILE A 11 28.19 -24.32 -34.24
C ILE A 11 27.75 -23.09 -33.45
N GLY A 12 26.88 -22.28 -34.05
CA GLY A 12 26.24 -21.16 -33.37
C GLY A 12 25.28 -21.69 -32.31
N LEU A 13 25.67 -21.60 -31.04
CA LEU A 13 24.74 -21.70 -29.91
C LEU A 13 23.83 -20.47 -29.93
N ILE A 14 22.60 -20.66 -30.39
CA ILE A 14 21.52 -19.68 -30.22
C ILE A 14 21.13 -19.72 -28.73
N PHE A 15 21.62 -18.77 -27.95
CA PHE A 15 21.05 -18.49 -26.64
C PHE A 15 19.68 -17.84 -26.86
N ALA A 16 18.61 -18.61 -26.71
CA ALA A 16 17.29 -18.04 -26.47
C ALA A 16 17.36 -17.33 -25.12
N ASN A 17 17.46 -16.00 -25.15
CA ASN A 17 17.22 -15.18 -23.97
C ASN A 17 15.75 -15.35 -23.61
N LEU A 18 15.48 -16.22 -22.64
CA LEU A 18 14.21 -16.20 -21.93
C LEU A 18 14.28 -14.96 -21.05
N ASP A 19 13.60 -13.88 -21.47
CA ASP A 19 13.26 -12.74 -20.60
C ASP A 19 12.27 -13.20 -19.52
N GLY A 20 12.66 -14.20 -18.74
CA GLY A 20 12.09 -14.52 -17.45
C GLY A 20 12.68 -13.54 -16.45
N GLY A 21 12.25 -12.28 -16.56
CA GLY A 21 12.47 -11.29 -15.51
C GLY A 21 11.79 -11.79 -14.23
N ILE A 22 12.53 -12.55 -13.43
CA ILE A 22 12.22 -12.73 -12.02
C ILE A 22 12.31 -11.34 -11.41
N VAL A 23 11.15 -10.70 -11.25
CA VAL A 23 10.99 -9.52 -10.40
C VAL A 23 11.23 -9.98 -8.98
N LEU A 24 12.50 -10.10 -8.61
CA LEU A 24 12.92 -10.05 -7.22
C LEU A 24 12.52 -8.65 -6.75
N SER A 25 11.38 -8.55 -6.08
CA SER A 25 10.96 -7.37 -5.34
C SER A 25 11.97 -7.17 -4.21
N GLN A 26 13.14 -6.64 -4.54
CA GLN A 26 14.13 -6.14 -3.61
C GLN A 26 13.50 -4.91 -2.97
N ARG A 27 12.84 -5.11 -1.83
CA ARG A 27 12.54 -4.01 -0.90
C ARG A 27 13.86 -3.50 -0.35
N THR A 28 14.52 -2.64 -1.10
CA THR A 28 15.47 -1.69 -0.55
C THR A 28 14.69 -0.86 0.47
N PRO A 29 15.06 -0.82 1.77
CA PRO A 29 14.41 0.08 2.71
C PRO A 29 14.94 1.49 2.47
N THR A 30 14.58 2.07 1.32
CA THR A 30 14.53 3.51 1.17
C THR A 30 13.39 4.00 2.06
N ALA A 31 13.51 5.16 2.66
CA ALA A 31 12.47 5.76 3.48
C ALA A 31 11.21 6.05 2.62
N GLN A 32 10.37 5.03 2.42
CA GLN A 32 9.12 5.04 1.66
C GLN A 32 8.02 4.45 2.55
N ASN A 33 7.74 5.12 3.68
CA ASN A 33 6.66 4.71 4.59
C ASN A 33 5.40 5.57 4.37
N THR A 34 5.07 5.88 3.12
CA THR A 34 3.87 6.65 2.74
C THR A 34 3.01 6.01 1.66
N GLU A 35 3.45 4.93 1.01
CA GLU A 35 2.67 4.31 -0.08
C GLU A 35 1.82 3.12 0.35
N GLN A 36 2.02 2.57 1.56
CA GLN A 36 1.21 1.46 2.06
C GLN A 36 0.09 1.96 2.97
N PRO A 37 -1.13 1.41 2.86
CA PRO A 37 -2.19 1.74 3.80
C PRO A 37 -1.81 1.29 5.20
N ILE A 38 -2.02 2.16 6.19
CA ILE A 38 -1.78 1.86 7.61
C ILE A 38 -3.04 1.30 8.28
N ALA A 39 -4.21 1.48 7.66
CA ALA A 39 -5.47 0.92 8.08
C ALA A 39 -6.42 0.73 6.90
N GLN A 40 -7.45 -0.08 7.11
CA GLN A 40 -8.58 -0.21 6.19
C GLN A 40 -9.88 -0.02 6.95
N MET A 41 -10.83 0.71 6.37
CA MET A 41 -12.17 0.86 6.93
C MET A 41 -12.95 -0.44 6.76
N ILE A 42 -13.35 -1.08 7.86
CA ILE A 42 -14.09 -2.35 7.83
C ILE A 42 -15.57 -2.18 8.19
N GLU A 43 -15.93 -1.05 8.79
CA GLU A 43 -17.31 -0.67 9.07
C GLU A 43 -17.49 0.84 8.88
N SER A 44 -18.57 1.23 8.20
CA SER A 44 -19.00 2.62 8.04
C SER A 44 -20.53 2.65 8.02
N ARG A 45 -21.14 3.27 9.02
CA ARG A 45 -22.59 3.42 9.15
C ARG A 45 -22.94 4.82 9.58
N GLY A 46 -23.95 5.42 8.94
CA GLY A 46 -24.34 6.81 9.18
C GLY A 46 -23.42 7.79 8.44
N SER A 47 -23.15 8.94 9.06
CA SER A 47 -22.29 9.98 8.49
C SER A 47 -20.84 9.79 8.97
N VAL A 48 -20.05 9.20 8.07
CA VAL A 48 -18.60 8.99 8.23
C VAL A 48 -17.91 9.60 7.03
N GLU A 49 -16.92 10.44 7.30
CA GLU A 49 -16.19 11.15 6.27
C GLU A 49 -14.69 10.95 6.41
N VAL A 50 -14.00 10.92 5.29
CA VAL A 50 -12.55 10.85 5.19
C VAL A 50 -12.05 12.07 4.44
N ARG A 51 -10.98 12.68 4.96
CA ARG A 51 -10.17 13.63 4.21
C ARG A 51 -8.80 13.01 3.99
N LYS A 52 -8.43 12.83 2.72
CA LYS A 52 -7.12 12.28 2.37
C LYS A 52 -6.02 13.28 2.69
N HIS A 53 -4.83 12.77 3.01
CA HIS A 53 -3.64 13.60 3.12
C HIS A 53 -3.45 14.45 1.85
N GLY A 54 -3.15 15.73 2.03
CA GLY A 54 -3.02 16.69 0.93
C GLY A 54 -4.34 17.18 0.31
N GLN A 55 -5.49 16.61 0.68
CA GLN A 55 -6.80 17.11 0.24
C GLN A 55 -7.40 18.10 1.25
N SER A 56 -8.11 19.09 0.72
CA SER A 56 -8.81 20.11 1.52
C SER A 56 -10.18 19.65 2.00
N ASN A 57 -10.87 18.81 1.22
CA ASN A 57 -12.27 18.46 1.45
C ASN A 57 -12.45 17.06 2.05
N TYR A 58 -13.49 16.92 2.84
CA TYR A 58 -13.99 15.63 3.30
C TYR A 58 -14.90 15.00 2.25
N ARG A 59 -14.86 13.67 2.17
CA ARG A 59 -15.78 12.87 1.36
C ARG A 59 -16.35 11.73 2.18
N THR A 60 -17.52 11.24 1.83
CA THR A 60 -18.11 10.06 2.46
C THR A 60 -17.14 8.88 2.38
N ALA A 61 -16.93 8.23 3.53
CA ALA A 61 -16.04 7.10 3.66
C ALA A 61 -16.70 5.81 3.17
N ARG A 62 -15.90 4.90 2.61
CA ARG A 62 -16.39 3.61 2.11
C ARG A 62 -15.82 2.45 2.92
N VAL A 63 -16.63 1.41 3.10
CA VAL A 63 -16.10 0.13 3.61
C VAL A 63 -15.13 -0.44 2.56
N GLY A 64 -14.01 -1.00 3.02
CA GLY A 64 -12.87 -1.41 2.20
C GLY A 64 -11.93 -0.27 1.84
N GLU A 65 -12.21 0.98 2.25
CA GLU A 65 -11.34 2.11 1.93
C GLU A 65 -10.00 2.00 2.67
N ASP A 66 -8.93 2.04 1.88
CA ASP A 66 -7.56 2.10 2.36
C ASP A 66 -7.24 3.48 2.92
N LEU A 67 -6.67 3.51 4.12
CA LEU A 67 -6.35 4.72 4.87
C LEU A 67 -4.85 4.83 5.09
N PHE A 68 -4.31 6.01 4.81
CA PHE A 68 -2.88 6.29 4.81
C PHE A 68 -2.48 7.18 5.98
N MET A 69 -1.17 7.27 6.22
CA MET A 69 -0.64 8.21 7.19
C MET A 69 -1.00 9.64 6.78
N GLY A 70 -1.58 10.40 7.72
CA GLY A 70 -2.04 11.77 7.48
C GLY A 70 -3.49 11.89 7.01
N ASP A 71 -4.17 10.78 6.70
CA ASP A 71 -5.63 10.78 6.49
C ASP A 71 -6.36 11.08 7.81
N LEU A 72 -7.47 11.79 7.70
CA LEU A 72 -8.37 12.07 8.81
C LEU A 72 -9.72 11.39 8.60
N VAL A 73 -10.26 10.80 9.66
CA VAL A 73 -11.62 10.24 9.71
C VAL A 73 -12.46 11.07 10.67
N ARG A 74 -13.62 11.53 10.21
CA ARG A 74 -14.61 12.23 11.04
C ARG A 74 -15.88 11.38 11.10
N VAL A 75 -16.37 11.15 12.32
CA VAL A 75 -17.60 10.38 12.55
C VAL A 75 -18.59 11.29 13.26
N ALA A 76 -19.74 11.54 12.64
CA ALA A 76 -20.79 12.32 13.29
C ALA A 76 -21.41 11.54 14.46
N LYS A 77 -21.93 12.26 15.45
CA LYS A 77 -22.61 11.69 16.61
C LYS A 77 -23.72 10.71 16.21
N GLY A 78 -23.73 9.53 16.83
CA GLY A 78 -24.66 8.45 16.52
C GLY A 78 -24.31 7.63 15.28
N SER A 79 -23.21 7.97 14.59
CA SER A 79 -22.66 7.18 13.47
C SER A 79 -21.59 6.21 13.98
N ARG A 80 -21.09 5.34 13.10
CA ARG A 80 -20.14 4.31 13.48
C ARG A 80 -19.11 4.06 12.39
N ALA A 81 -17.84 4.12 12.76
CA ALA A 81 -16.74 3.69 11.93
C ALA A 81 -15.80 2.76 12.71
N VAL A 82 -15.36 1.69 12.05
CA VAL A 82 -14.35 0.76 12.58
C VAL A 82 -13.26 0.61 11.52
N VAL A 83 -12.02 0.74 11.96
CA VAL A 83 -10.83 0.57 11.12
C VAL A 83 -10.03 -0.63 11.61
N ARG A 84 -9.40 -1.34 10.68
CA ARG A 84 -8.45 -2.43 10.96
C ARG A 84 -7.05 -1.97 10.58
N CYS A 85 -6.14 -1.94 11.54
CA CYS A 85 -4.75 -1.58 11.29
C CYS A 85 -4.05 -2.67 10.47
N THR A 86 -3.26 -2.28 9.48
CA THR A 86 -2.55 -3.24 8.61
C THR A 86 -1.31 -3.83 9.28
N SER A 87 -0.71 -3.11 10.23
CA SER A 87 0.53 -3.50 10.90
C SER A 87 0.37 -4.68 11.88
N ASN A 88 -0.76 -4.76 12.59
CA ASN A 88 -0.99 -5.73 13.67
C ASN A 88 -2.40 -6.32 13.66
N LEU A 89 -3.20 -6.02 12.64
CA LEU A 89 -4.59 -6.47 12.48
C LEU A 89 -5.56 -6.05 13.60
N THR A 90 -5.15 -5.18 14.52
CA THR A 90 -6.05 -4.70 15.57
C THR A 90 -7.15 -3.84 14.98
N THR A 91 -8.36 -4.03 15.46
CA THR A 91 -9.51 -3.20 15.10
C THR A 91 -9.71 -2.10 16.11
N TRP A 92 -10.04 -0.91 15.64
CA TRP A 92 -10.35 0.23 16.49
C TRP A 92 -11.63 0.91 16.03
N ARG A 93 -12.45 1.31 17.01
CA ARG A 93 -13.66 2.09 16.78
C ARG A 93 -13.31 3.57 16.87
N VAL A 94 -13.59 4.31 15.81
CA VAL A 94 -13.42 5.76 15.79
C VAL A 94 -14.49 6.43 16.66
N PRO A 95 -14.14 7.36 17.56
CA PRO A 95 -15.09 8.13 18.34
C PRO A 95 -16.06 8.90 17.43
N ASP A 96 -17.33 8.92 17.81
CA ASP A 96 -18.42 9.64 17.12
C ASP A 96 -18.66 11.02 17.72
N ASP A 97 -17.61 11.69 18.18
CA ASP A 97 -17.67 13.02 18.78
C ASP A 97 -17.78 14.15 17.74
N GLY A 98 -17.75 13.83 16.44
CA GLY A 98 -17.72 14.81 15.35
C GLY A 98 -16.35 15.44 15.12
N VAL A 99 -15.32 15.04 15.88
CA VAL A 99 -13.95 15.52 15.72
C VAL A 99 -13.24 14.67 14.68
N ALA A 100 -12.30 15.28 13.96
CA ALA A 100 -11.47 14.58 12.98
C ALA A 100 -10.31 13.86 13.67
N TRP A 101 -10.23 12.54 13.51
CA TRP A 101 -9.21 11.68 14.08
C TRP A 101 -8.19 11.29 13.00
N GLY A 102 -6.90 11.53 13.28
CA GLY A 102 -5.82 11.07 12.42
C GLY A 102 -5.65 9.56 12.49
N VAL A 103 -5.63 8.88 11.35
CA VAL A 103 -5.55 7.41 11.27
C VAL A 103 -4.27 6.87 11.93
N ALA A 104 -3.18 7.64 11.89
CA ALA A 104 -1.94 7.29 12.54
C ALA A 104 -2.06 7.20 14.07
N ASN A 105 -2.86 8.05 14.71
CA ASN A 105 -3.05 8.00 16.18
C ASN A 105 -3.64 6.67 16.65
N THR A 106 -4.30 5.96 15.73
CA THR A 106 -4.93 4.67 15.97
C THR A 106 -4.02 3.49 15.61
N CYS A 107 -3.36 3.58 14.46
CA CYS A 107 -2.67 2.44 13.83
C CYS A 107 -1.15 2.60 13.72
N SER A 108 -0.55 3.57 14.43
CA SER A 108 0.90 3.74 14.46
C SER A 108 1.60 2.47 14.93
N PRO A 109 2.64 1.99 14.20
CA PRO A 109 3.51 0.93 14.68
C PRO A 109 4.12 1.33 16.03
N ARG A 110 4.11 0.43 17.02
CA ARG A 110 4.86 0.66 18.26
C ARG A 110 6.33 0.83 17.89
N ARG A 111 6.89 2.03 18.08
CA ARG A 111 8.34 2.20 18.03
C ARG A 111 8.92 1.39 19.18
N ARG A 112 9.65 0.33 18.85
CA ARG A 112 10.44 -0.46 19.81
C ARG A 112 11.78 0.23 20.00
#